data_AF-I3XT83-F1
#
_entry.id   AF-I3XT83-F1
#
_cell.length_a   1.000
_cell.length_b   1.000
_cell.length_c   1.000
_cell.angle_alpha   90.00
_cell.angle_beta   90.00
_cell.angle_gamma   90.00
#
_symmetry.space_group_name_H-M   'P 1'
#
loop_
_entity.id
_entity.type
_entity.pdbx_description
1 polymer ?
#
loop_
_entity_poly.entity_id
_entity_poly.type
_entity_poly.pdbx_seq_one_letter_code
_entity_poly.pdbx_strand_id
1 'polypeptide(L)'
;MARIGLSIVLPTSILSVEPTLFLKSLRIHQVARWSSIFGVNRVVFYREYETSRDEFREHREIISIHWRYFFTPPYLRRRLVPRNPLLRYVGALPPIRLSEFNVSGKPVDGEERIGFITLEEGKLTAYLDNVEKYSLVNPGGCKQGFSRVRVVDSRRKLAECIDTEYYIGPSLVFRDSLREALDDAEEKVFIIATDKTGEAPSLSKLVSLKERKELMLLFGSPERDLFEISRGEGFNLLEYVDAVWNTVPGQHVVSVRTEEAVIITLGLLNYWLKKE
;
A
#
# COMPACT_ATOMS: atom_id res chain seq x y z
N MET A 1 -2.17 -22.14 -3.34
CA MET A 1 -3.41 -21.54 -2.79
C MET A 1 -3.25 -20.03 -2.83
N ALA A 2 -4.29 -19.29 -3.23
CA ALA A 2 -4.22 -17.83 -3.32
C ALA A 2 -3.96 -17.18 -1.96
N ARG A 3 -3.13 -16.14 -1.95
CA ARG A 3 -2.91 -15.26 -0.80
C ARG A 3 -4.21 -14.51 -0.51
N ILE A 4 -4.57 -14.35 0.76
CA ILE A 4 -5.73 -13.55 1.15
C ILE A 4 -5.47 -12.10 0.71
N GLY A 5 -6.43 -11.51 -0.01
CA GLY A 5 -6.40 -10.10 -0.35
C GLY A 5 -6.53 -9.26 0.92
N LEU A 6 -5.61 -8.34 1.15
CA LEU A 6 -5.59 -7.53 2.36
C LEU A 6 -5.62 -6.05 2.00
N SER A 7 -6.61 -5.35 2.51
CA SER A 7 -6.74 -3.90 2.39
C SER A 7 -6.70 -3.24 3.76
N ILE A 8 -6.07 -2.07 3.85
CA ILE A 8 -6.19 -1.21 5.03
C ILE A 8 -6.84 0.12 4.63
N VAL A 9 -7.68 0.64 5.52
CA VAL A 9 -8.42 1.88 5.37
C VAL A 9 -8.07 2.78 6.54
N LEU A 10 -7.53 3.96 6.27
CA LEU A 10 -7.09 4.90 7.29
C LEU A 10 -7.29 6.34 6.79
N PRO A 11 -7.43 7.33 7.68
CA PRO A 11 -7.70 8.68 7.23
C PRO A 11 -6.43 9.40 6.76
N THR A 12 -6.57 10.40 5.90
CA THR A 12 -5.45 11.28 5.54
C THR A 12 -4.99 12.19 6.69
N SER A 13 -5.84 12.40 7.69
CA SER A 13 -5.60 13.26 8.86
C SER A 13 -4.47 12.75 9.77
N ILE A 14 -3.96 11.52 9.54
CA ILE A 14 -2.71 11.06 10.18
C ILE A 14 -1.54 12.03 9.92
N LEU A 15 -1.66 12.90 8.91
CA LEU A 15 -0.69 13.94 8.58
C LEU A 15 -1.02 15.31 9.19
N SER A 16 -2.25 15.52 9.70
CA SER A 16 -2.70 16.79 10.30
C SER A 16 -1.93 17.11 11.58
N VAL A 17 -1.60 16.08 12.36
CA VAL A 17 -0.84 16.20 13.62
C VAL A 17 0.65 16.41 13.42
N GLU A 18 1.15 16.33 12.18
CA GLU A 18 2.57 16.38 11.87
C GLU A 18 3.00 17.79 11.41
N PRO A 19 3.83 18.51 12.20
CA PRO A 19 4.09 19.93 11.97
C PRO A 19 5.07 20.22 10.83
N THR A 20 5.80 19.22 10.34
CA THR A 20 6.83 19.42 9.32
C THR A 20 6.69 18.44 8.17
N LEU A 21 7.18 18.84 7.00
CA LEU A 21 7.26 17.95 5.84
C LEU A 21 8.05 16.68 6.16
N PHE A 22 9.12 16.76 6.96
CA PHE A 22 9.89 15.59 7.36
C PHE A 22 9.04 14.57 8.12
N LEU A 23 8.26 15.03 9.09
CA LEU A 23 7.41 14.16 9.90
C LEU A 23 6.23 13.59 9.09
N LYS A 24 5.62 14.39 8.20
CA LYS A 24 4.63 13.89 7.23
C LYS A 24 5.23 12.82 6.32
N SER A 25 6.42 13.05 5.76
CA SER A 25 7.15 12.06 4.96
C SER A 25 7.43 10.78 5.76
N LEU A 26 7.77 10.89 7.04
CA LEU A 26 8.00 9.75 7.93
C LEU A 26 6.72 8.94 8.18
N ARG A 27 5.58 9.58 8.46
CA ARG A 27 4.29 8.89 8.62
C ARG A 27 3.89 8.16 7.35
N ILE A 28 3.98 8.82 6.19
CA ILE A 28 3.69 8.17 4.90
C ILE A 28 4.61 6.97 4.67
N HIS A 29 5.92 7.14 4.94
CA HIS A 29 6.88 6.05 4.81
C HIS A 29 6.55 4.87 5.71
N GLN A 30 6.13 5.10 6.94
CA GLN A 30 5.79 4.02 7.85
C GLN A 30 4.57 3.23 7.36
N VAL A 31 3.48 3.91 6.99
CA VAL A 31 2.30 3.23 6.42
C VAL A 31 2.70 2.44 5.17
N ALA A 32 3.46 3.05 4.25
CA ALA A 32 3.95 2.38 3.05
C ALA A 32 4.83 1.16 3.39
N ARG A 33 5.75 1.31 4.35
CA ARG A 33 6.70 0.26 4.75
C ARG A 33 6.00 -0.89 5.43
N TRP A 34 5.11 -0.67 6.39
CA TRP A 34 4.45 -1.77 7.10
C TRP A 34 3.46 -2.48 6.20
N SER A 35 2.71 -1.74 5.39
CA SER A 35 1.85 -2.32 4.35
C SER A 35 2.68 -3.23 3.43
N SER A 36 3.89 -2.81 3.07
CA SER A 36 4.82 -3.61 2.27
C SER A 36 5.33 -4.86 2.98
N ILE A 37 5.70 -4.75 4.26
CA ILE A 37 6.21 -5.86 5.08
C ILE A 37 5.20 -7.02 5.11
N PHE A 38 3.92 -6.70 5.28
CA PHE A 38 2.85 -7.69 5.37
C PHE A 38 2.16 -7.96 4.02
N GLY A 39 2.67 -7.35 2.95
CA GLY A 39 2.18 -7.42 1.58
C GLY A 39 0.69 -7.16 1.45
N VAL A 40 0.23 -6.05 2.02
CA VAL A 40 -1.09 -5.45 1.81
C VAL A 40 -1.27 -5.15 0.32
N ASN A 41 -2.42 -5.49 -0.25
CA ASN A 41 -2.76 -5.29 -1.66
C ASN A 41 -3.20 -3.85 -1.95
N ARG A 42 -3.93 -3.23 -1.01
CA ARG A 42 -4.51 -1.90 -1.19
C ARG A 42 -4.48 -1.09 0.09
N VAL A 43 -4.09 0.17 -0.03
CA VAL A 43 -4.22 1.17 1.02
C VAL A 43 -5.23 2.21 0.55
N VAL A 44 -6.30 2.36 1.32
CA VAL A 44 -7.35 3.36 1.08
C VAL A 44 -7.19 4.48 2.08
N PHE A 45 -6.97 5.69 1.59
CA PHE A 45 -7.01 6.89 2.40
C PHE A 45 -8.35 7.60 2.26
N TYR A 46 -9.06 7.81 3.36
CA TYR A 46 -10.31 8.57 3.34
C TYR A 46 -10.16 9.96 3.94
N ARG A 47 -11.05 10.88 3.55
CA ARG A 47 -11.22 12.18 4.19
C ARG A 47 -12.16 12.04 5.38
N GLU A 48 -11.78 12.52 6.55
CA GLU A 48 -12.71 12.65 7.68
C GLU A 48 -13.66 13.83 7.49
N TYR A 49 -14.82 13.77 8.14
CA TYR A 49 -15.83 14.82 8.05
C TYR A 49 -15.32 16.21 8.47
N GLU A 50 -14.38 16.29 9.42
CA GLU A 50 -13.75 17.56 9.85
C GLU A 50 -12.55 18.00 9.00
N THR A 51 -11.94 17.07 8.25
CA THR A 51 -10.84 17.44 7.35
C THR A 51 -11.40 18.27 6.20
N SER A 52 -10.93 19.51 6.13
CA SER A 52 -11.32 20.42 5.05
C SER A 52 -10.94 19.84 3.68
N ARG A 53 -11.68 20.20 2.63
CA ARG A 53 -11.37 19.73 1.28
C ARG A 53 -9.99 20.18 0.81
N ASP A 54 -9.51 21.32 1.27
CA ASP A 54 -8.21 21.86 0.88
C ASP A 54 -7.08 21.06 1.53
N GLU A 55 -7.18 20.82 2.84
CA GLU A 55 -6.25 19.96 3.59
C GLU A 55 -6.24 18.53 3.03
N PHE A 56 -7.41 17.97 2.68
CA PHE A 56 -7.48 16.65 2.04
C PHE A 56 -6.75 16.62 0.71
N ARG A 57 -6.89 17.66 -0.14
CA ARG A 57 -6.17 17.76 -1.41
C ARG A 57 -4.66 17.82 -1.19
N GLU A 58 -4.20 18.61 -0.22
CA GLU A 58 -2.78 18.69 0.15
C GLU A 58 -2.22 17.35 0.62
N HIS A 59 -2.94 16.67 1.53
CA HIS A 59 -2.55 15.35 2.02
C HIS A 59 -2.55 14.30 0.92
N ARG A 60 -3.56 14.30 0.04
CA ARG A 60 -3.62 13.42 -1.12
C ARG A 60 -2.42 13.63 -2.05
N GLU A 61 -2.03 14.87 -2.33
CA GLU A 61 -0.88 15.20 -3.18
C GLU A 61 0.43 14.66 -2.59
N ILE A 62 0.73 15.01 -1.34
CA ILE A 62 1.97 14.56 -0.70
C ILE A 62 2.03 13.04 -0.58
N ILE A 63 0.94 12.37 -0.20
CA ILE A 63 0.87 10.90 -0.15
C ILE A 63 1.14 10.31 -1.54
N SER A 64 0.46 10.80 -2.58
CA SER A 64 0.60 10.28 -3.95
C SER A 64 2.03 10.40 -4.48
N ILE A 65 2.69 11.53 -4.23
CA ILE A 65 4.08 11.77 -4.64
C ILE A 65 5.04 10.82 -3.93
N HIS A 66 4.88 10.64 -2.61
CA HIS A 66 5.68 9.70 -1.83
C HIS A 66 5.43 8.25 -2.24
N TRP A 67 4.18 7.85 -2.43
CA TRP A 67 3.82 6.50 -2.87
C TRP A 67 4.45 6.15 -4.21
N ARG A 68 4.36 7.06 -5.19
CA ARG A 68 5.02 6.90 -6.49
C ARG A 68 6.52 6.75 -6.34
N TYR A 69 7.17 7.55 -5.49
CA TYR A 69 8.60 7.44 -5.24
C TYR A 69 8.98 6.09 -4.62
N PHE A 70 8.26 5.67 -3.59
CA PHE A 70 8.53 4.46 -2.82
C PHE A 70 8.37 3.19 -3.66
N PHE A 71 7.32 3.11 -4.46
CA PHE A 71 6.95 1.92 -5.23
C PHE A 71 7.40 1.93 -6.69
N THR A 72 8.14 2.96 -7.11
CA THR A 72 8.94 2.90 -8.33
C THR A 72 10.25 2.14 -8.05
N PRO A 73 10.63 1.13 -8.86
CA PRO A 73 11.90 0.44 -8.71
C PRO A 73 13.08 1.41 -8.68
N PRO A 74 14.04 1.29 -7.74
CA PRO A 74 15.15 2.26 -7.59
C PRO A 74 15.90 2.55 -8.89
N TYR A 75 16.12 1.52 -9.71
CA TYR A 75 16.80 1.60 -11.01
C TYR A 75 15.96 2.26 -12.13
N LEU A 76 14.70 2.62 -11.87
CA LEU A 76 13.82 3.39 -12.77
C LEU A 76 13.41 4.76 -12.21
N ARG A 77 13.73 5.07 -10.94
CA ARG A 77 13.26 6.28 -10.26
C ARG A 77 13.70 7.57 -10.94
N ARG A 78 14.94 7.65 -11.40
CA ARG A 78 15.46 8.87 -12.06
C ARG A 78 14.68 9.18 -13.33
N ARG A 79 14.15 8.15 -13.99
CA ARG A 79 13.34 8.28 -15.20
C ARG A 79 11.88 8.60 -14.90
N LEU A 80 11.26 7.86 -13.98
CA LEU A 80 9.80 7.88 -13.79
C LEU A 80 9.33 8.83 -12.70
N VAL A 81 10.22 9.27 -11.81
CA VAL A 81 9.88 10.15 -10.68
C VAL A 81 10.58 11.49 -10.87
N PRO A 82 9.86 12.54 -11.31
CA PRO A 82 10.44 13.87 -11.45
C PRO A 82 10.89 14.41 -10.10
N ARG A 83 11.86 15.33 -10.13
CA ARG A 83 12.26 16.08 -8.92
C ARG A 83 11.05 16.82 -8.39
N ASN A 84 10.80 16.68 -7.08
CA ASN A 84 9.69 17.34 -6.42
C ASN A 84 10.14 17.83 -5.02
N PRO A 85 9.87 19.10 -4.64
CA PRO A 85 10.23 19.63 -3.31
C PRO A 85 9.66 18.83 -2.14
N LEU A 86 8.48 18.22 -2.31
CA LEU A 86 7.84 17.38 -1.30
C LEU A 86 8.63 16.09 -1.02
N LEU A 87 9.54 15.69 -1.91
CA LEU A 87 10.42 14.53 -1.73
C LEU A 87 11.77 14.89 -1.07
N ARG A 88 12.01 16.13 -0.65
CA ARG A 88 13.36 16.56 -0.20
C ARG A 88 13.95 15.73 0.96
N TYR A 89 13.09 15.08 1.75
CA TYR A 89 13.49 14.30 2.91
C TYR A 89 13.51 12.79 2.71
N VAL A 90 13.08 12.27 1.54
CA VAL A 90 12.99 10.80 1.35
C VAL A 90 14.34 10.09 1.43
N GLY A 91 15.44 10.80 1.18
CA GLY A 91 16.79 10.26 1.33
C GLY A 91 17.21 9.97 2.78
N ALA A 92 16.53 10.56 3.77
CA ALA A 92 16.75 10.30 5.18
C ALA A 92 15.91 9.13 5.73
N LEU A 93 14.93 8.65 4.94
CA LEU A 93 14.03 7.57 5.35
C LEU A 93 14.65 6.20 5.06
N PRO A 94 14.38 5.17 5.89
CA PRO A 94 14.78 3.81 5.57
C PRO A 94 14.25 3.33 4.21
N PRO A 95 14.98 2.48 3.49
CA PRO A 95 14.52 1.99 2.20
C PRO A 95 13.43 0.93 2.39
N ILE A 96 12.31 1.01 1.64
CA ILE A 96 11.29 -0.05 1.62
C ILE A 96 11.88 -1.39 1.15
N ARG A 97 12.74 -1.36 0.12
CA ARG A 97 13.48 -2.52 -0.45
C ARG A 97 12.61 -3.78 -0.60
N LEU A 98 11.63 -3.72 -1.49
CA LEU A 98 10.85 -4.90 -1.89
C LEU A 98 11.75 -5.95 -2.54
N SER A 99 11.42 -7.24 -2.37
CA SER A 99 12.15 -8.37 -2.96
C SER A 99 12.23 -8.25 -4.49
N GLU A 100 11.14 -7.82 -5.13
CA GLU A 100 11.04 -7.58 -6.57
C GLU A 100 12.02 -6.53 -7.09
N PHE A 101 12.57 -5.69 -6.22
CA PHE A 101 13.53 -4.64 -6.57
C PHE A 101 14.98 -5.06 -6.29
N ASN A 102 15.21 -6.25 -5.73
CA ASN A 102 16.53 -6.75 -5.37
C ASN A 102 17.19 -7.45 -6.58
N VAL A 103 17.70 -6.63 -7.48
CA VAL A 103 18.31 -7.06 -8.76
C VAL A 103 19.67 -6.41 -8.96
N SER A 104 20.42 -6.87 -9.96
CA SER A 104 21.69 -6.32 -10.38
C SER A 104 21.54 -4.86 -10.83
N GLY A 105 22.60 -4.08 -10.59
CA GLY A 105 22.62 -2.66 -10.93
C GLY A 105 22.38 -2.38 -12.42
N LYS A 106 22.94 -3.23 -13.30
CA LYS A 106 22.61 -3.27 -14.73
C LYS A 106 21.89 -4.58 -15.07
N PRO A 107 21.01 -4.62 -16.09
CA PRO A 107 20.37 -5.85 -16.52
C PRO A 107 21.40 -6.90 -16.96
N VAL A 108 21.26 -8.14 -16.48
CA VAL A 108 22.13 -9.28 -16.79
C VAL A 108 21.31 -10.38 -17.45
N ASP A 109 21.88 -11.10 -18.40
CA ASP A 109 21.20 -12.21 -19.11
C ASP A 109 20.62 -13.24 -18.11
N GLY A 110 19.37 -13.62 -18.31
CA GLY A 110 18.62 -14.52 -17.43
C GLY A 110 18.00 -13.85 -16.19
N GLU A 111 18.35 -12.62 -15.85
CA GLU A 111 17.78 -11.91 -14.70
C GLU A 111 16.30 -11.57 -14.94
N GLU A 112 15.47 -11.87 -13.95
CA GLU A 112 14.09 -11.39 -13.88
C GLU A 112 14.04 -10.08 -13.09
N ARG A 113 13.31 -9.11 -13.63
CA ARG A 113 13.15 -7.79 -12.99
C ARG A 113 11.87 -7.10 -13.43
N ILE A 114 11.46 -6.11 -12.65
CA ILE A 114 10.34 -5.24 -13.03
C ILE A 114 10.83 -4.21 -14.06
N GLY A 115 10.28 -4.27 -15.27
CA GLY A 115 10.48 -3.27 -16.32
C GLY A 115 9.32 -2.29 -16.40
N PHE A 116 9.56 -1.11 -16.97
CA PHE A 116 8.50 -0.17 -17.35
C PHE A 116 8.26 -0.24 -18.84
N ILE A 117 7.10 -0.78 -19.22
CA ILE A 117 6.70 -1.06 -20.59
C ILE A 117 6.03 0.17 -21.19
N THR A 118 6.48 0.56 -22.37
CA THR A 118 5.98 1.67 -23.17
C THR A 118 5.58 1.20 -24.56
N LEU A 119 4.57 1.84 -25.15
CA LEU A 119 4.20 1.63 -26.55
C LEU A 119 4.77 2.76 -27.40
N GLU A 120 5.65 2.41 -28.33
CA GLU A 120 6.28 3.35 -29.26
C GLU A 120 6.24 2.79 -30.67
N GLU A 121 5.77 3.58 -31.62
CA GLU A 121 5.69 3.17 -33.04
C GLU A 121 4.99 1.81 -33.26
N GLY A 122 3.96 1.53 -32.44
CA GLY A 122 3.20 0.27 -32.49
C GLY A 122 3.93 -0.95 -31.89
N LYS A 123 5.11 -0.77 -31.30
CA LYS A 123 5.90 -1.84 -30.66
C LYS A 123 6.03 -1.59 -29.16
N LEU A 124 5.91 -2.66 -28.38
CA LEU A 124 6.17 -2.59 -26.95
C LEU A 124 7.67 -2.67 -26.68
N THR A 125 8.17 -1.71 -25.90
CA THR A 125 9.55 -1.64 -25.42
C THR A 125 9.57 -1.55 -23.90
N ALA A 126 10.68 -1.94 -23.28
CA ALA A 126 10.81 -1.95 -21.83
C ALA A 126 12.04 -1.16 -21.37
N TYR A 127 11.84 -0.28 -20.38
CA TYR A 127 12.94 0.27 -19.60
C TYR A 127 13.26 -0.67 -18.44
N LEU A 128 14.48 -1.21 -18.44
CA LEU A 128 14.99 -2.07 -17.37
C LEU A 128 15.96 -1.36 -16.43
N ASP A 129 16.42 -0.19 -16.86
CA ASP A 129 17.18 0.79 -16.10
C ASP A 129 16.77 2.22 -16.52
N ASN A 130 17.52 3.23 -16.08
CA ASN A 130 17.22 4.63 -16.36
C ASN A 130 17.65 5.10 -17.76
N VAL A 131 18.33 4.27 -18.55
CA VAL A 131 19.06 4.69 -19.76
C VAL A 131 18.57 3.95 -21.00
N GLU A 132 18.61 2.62 -20.98
CA GLU A 132 18.48 1.80 -22.18
C GLU A 132 17.08 1.20 -22.31
N LYS A 133 16.62 1.10 -23.57
CA LYS A 133 15.38 0.41 -23.93
C LYS A 133 15.69 -1.01 -24.39
N TYR A 134 14.82 -1.92 -24.02
CA TYR A 134 14.84 -3.31 -24.45
C TYR A 134 13.66 -3.58 -25.38
N SER A 135 13.91 -4.26 -26.48
CA SER A 135 12.86 -4.77 -27.38
C SER A 135 12.29 -6.06 -26.81
N LEU A 136 10.96 -6.22 -26.89
CA LEU A 136 10.28 -7.41 -26.39
C LEU A 136 10.16 -8.47 -27.49
N VAL A 137 10.84 -9.61 -27.32
CA VAL A 137 10.78 -10.72 -28.29
C VAL A 137 9.50 -11.55 -28.17
N ASN A 138 8.87 -11.54 -27.01
CA ASN A 138 7.57 -12.15 -26.76
C ASN A 138 6.72 -11.20 -25.89
N PRO A 139 5.89 -10.32 -26.50
CA PRO A 139 5.15 -9.30 -25.78
C PRO A 139 3.87 -9.80 -25.10
N GLY A 140 3.45 -11.05 -25.36
CA GLY A 140 2.11 -11.56 -25.02
C GLY A 140 1.71 -11.55 -23.53
N GLY A 141 2.64 -11.26 -22.63
CA GLY A 141 2.41 -11.16 -21.18
C GLY A 141 2.60 -9.77 -20.57
N CYS A 142 3.02 -8.75 -21.33
CA CYS A 142 3.24 -7.41 -20.79
C CYS A 142 2.06 -6.47 -21.04
N LYS A 143 1.80 -5.60 -20.06
CA LYS A 143 0.92 -4.44 -20.19
C LYS A 143 1.75 -3.17 -20.05
N GLN A 144 1.29 -2.04 -20.61
CA GLN A 144 1.93 -0.75 -20.39
C GLN A 144 2.02 -0.44 -18.89
N GLY A 145 3.12 0.21 -18.48
CA GLY A 145 3.44 0.40 -17.07
C GLY A 145 4.39 -0.67 -16.54
N PHE A 146 4.32 -0.98 -15.26
CA PHE A 146 5.21 -1.99 -14.68
C PHE A 146 4.79 -3.40 -15.12
N SER A 147 5.73 -4.20 -15.61
CA SER A 147 5.57 -5.65 -15.89
C SER A 147 6.85 -6.39 -15.50
N ARG A 148 6.73 -7.65 -15.08
CA ARG A 148 7.91 -8.52 -14.90
C ARG A 148 8.42 -8.97 -16.27
N VAL A 149 9.72 -8.88 -16.44
CA VAL A 149 10.41 -9.35 -17.65
C VAL A 149 11.64 -10.16 -17.28
N ARG A 150 12.10 -10.99 -18.22
CA ARG A 150 13.41 -11.64 -18.17
C ARG A 150 14.32 -11.04 -19.24
N VAL A 151 15.56 -10.74 -18.87
CA VAL A 151 16.58 -10.27 -19.82
C VAL A 151 17.03 -11.46 -20.66
N VAL A 152 16.83 -11.39 -21.97
CA VAL A 152 17.20 -12.46 -22.92
C VAL A 152 18.62 -12.23 -23.43
N ASP A 153 18.93 -10.99 -23.82
CA ASP A 153 20.26 -10.59 -24.30
C ASP A 153 20.50 -9.12 -23.95
N SER A 154 21.34 -8.89 -22.95
CA SER A 154 21.73 -7.55 -22.46
C SER A 154 22.58 -6.77 -23.45
N ARG A 155 23.26 -7.42 -24.40
CA ARG A 155 24.04 -6.74 -25.45
C ARG A 155 23.15 -6.25 -26.58
N ARG A 156 22.24 -7.10 -27.05
CA ARG A 156 21.25 -6.77 -28.10
C ARG A 156 20.01 -6.05 -27.57
N LYS A 157 19.91 -5.87 -26.26
CA LYS A 157 18.78 -5.23 -25.57
C LYS A 157 17.47 -5.95 -25.86
N LEU A 158 17.46 -7.25 -25.62
CA LEU A 158 16.27 -8.10 -25.79
C LEU A 158 15.77 -8.57 -24.43
N ALA A 159 14.46 -8.52 -24.24
CA ALA A 159 13.78 -9.04 -23.07
C ALA A 159 12.49 -9.77 -23.46
N GLU A 160 11.98 -10.62 -22.58
CA GLU A 160 10.71 -11.31 -22.74
C GLU A 160 9.80 -11.06 -21.55
N CYS A 161 8.49 -11.03 -21.79
CA CYS A 161 7.50 -10.86 -20.74
C CYS A 161 7.32 -12.15 -19.95
N ILE A 162 7.25 -12.02 -18.63
CA ILE A 162 6.97 -13.15 -17.74
C ILE A 162 5.61 -12.92 -17.10
N ASP A 163 4.65 -13.76 -17.47
CA ASP A 163 3.29 -13.73 -16.91
C ASP A 163 3.25 -14.48 -15.57
N THR A 164 3.74 -13.81 -14.54
CA THR A 164 3.73 -14.30 -13.16
C THR A 164 3.37 -13.16 -12.23
N GLU A 165 2.64 -13.46 -11.16
CA GLU A 165 2.31 -12.46 -10.15
C GLU A 165 3.58 -11.93 -9.44
N TYR A 166 3.57 -10.65 -9.14
CA TYR A 166 4.65 -9.96 -8.43
C TYR A 166 4.07 -8.87 -7.53
N TYR A 167 4.81 -8.51 -6.49
CA TYR A 167 4.40 -7.49 -5.52
C TYR A 167 5.32 -6.27 -5.56
N ILE A 168 4.85 -5.17 -6.18
CA ILE A 168 5.54 -3.87 -6.19
C ILE A 168 4.99 -2.89 -5.15
N GLY A 169 4.34 -3.41 -4.09
CA GLY A 169 3.72 -2.61 -3.05
C GLY A 169 2.19 -2.53 -3.18
N PRO A 170 1.52 -1.97 -2.17
CA PRO A 170 0.08 -1.78 -2.20
C PRO A 170 -0.32 -0.72 -3.23
N SER A 171 -1.43 -0.99 -3.92
CA SER A 171 -2.15 0.03 -4.66
C SER A 171 -2.66 1.14 -3.71
N LEU A 172 -2.74 2.37 -4.22
CA LEU A 172 -3.18 3.55 -3.46
C LEU A 172 -4.54 4.02 -3.97
N VAL A 173 -5.50 4.19 -3.06
CA VAL A 173 -6.86 4.65 -3.35
C VAL A 173 -7.23 5.79 -2.40
N PHE A 174 -8.01 6.75 -2.87
CA PHE A 174 -8.53 7.85 -2.06
C PHE A 174 -10.05 7.91 -2.11
N ARG A 175 -10.70 8.20 -0.98
CA ARG A 175 -12.16 8.37 -0.84
C ARG A 175 -12.48 9.64 -0.08
N ASP A 176 -13.62 10.25 -0.37
CA ASP A 176 -14.06 11.51 0.24
C ASP A 176 -14.76 11.32 1.60
N SER A 177 -14.94 10.08 2.07
CA SER A 177 -15.47 9.73 3.40
C SER A 177 -15.13 8.29 3.81
N LEU A 178 -15.25 7.96 5.10
CA LEU A 178 -15.18 6.56 5.56
C LEU A 178 -16.35 5.75 4.98
N ARG A 179 -17.55 6.33 4.92
CA ARG A 179 -18.73 5.70 4.31
C ARG A 179 -18.47 5.29 2.86
N GLU A 180 -17.91 6.17 2.03
CA GLU A 180 -17.60 5.84 0.63
C GLU A 180 -16.55 4.73 0.53
N ALA A 181 -15.58 4.67 1.44
CA ALA A 181 -14.61 3.58 1.49
C ALA A 181 -15.25 2.22 1.84
N LEU A 182 -16.33 2.22 2.61
CA LEU A 182 -17.11 1.03 2.98
C LEU A 182 -18.09 0.62 1.89
N ASP A 183 -18.79 1.59 1.27
CA ASP A 183 -19.75 1.33 0.18
C ASP A 183 -19.07 0.69 -1.05
N ASP A 184 -17.77 0.92 -1.21
CA ASP A 184 -16.93 0.32 -2.26
C ASP A 184 -16.50 -1.13 -1.99
N ALA A 185 -16.69 -1.63 -0.77
CA ALA A 185 -16.32 -3.00 -0.43
C ALA A 185 -17.31 -3.99 -1.06
N GLU A 186 -16.80 -5.01 -1.74
CA GLU A 186 -17.65 -6.10 -2.24
C GLU A 186 -18.26 -6.88 -1.07
N GLU A 187 -19.46 -7.45 -1.25
CA GLU A 187 -20.19 -8.21 -0.21
C GLU A 187 -19.40 -9.38 0.42
N LYS A 188 -18.33 -9.84 -0.23
CA LYS A 188 -17.50 -10.98 0.21
C LYS A 188 -16.29 -10.57 1.04
N VAL A 189 -16.02 -9.27 1.16
CA VAL A 189 -14.90 -8.74 1.95
C VAL A 189 -15.26 -8.82 3.42
N PHE A 190 -14.39 -9.42 4.24
CA PHE A 190 -14.58 -9.44 5.69
C PHE A 190 -13.94 -8.19 6.32
N ILE A 191 -14.76 -7.33 6.90
CA ILE A 191 -14.40 -5.99 7.37
C ILE A 191 -14.22 -5.98 8.88
N ILE A 192 -13.03 -5.58 9.33
CA ILE A 192 -12.66 -5.48 10.74
C ILE A 192 -12.38 -4.03 11.08
N ALA A 193 -13.18 -3.45 11.98
CA ALA A 193 -12.86 -2.18 12.61
C ALA A 193 -11.88 -2.39 13.76
N THR A 194 -10.80 -1.60 13.82
CA THR A 194 -9.90 -1.60 14.99
C THR A 194 -10.32 -0.53 16.00
N ASP A 195 -10.62 -0.92 17.23
CA ASP A 195 -11.05 -0.01 18.28
C ASP A 195 -10.59 -0.49 19.67
N LYS A 196 -10.22 0.44 20.56
CA LYS A 196 -9.78 0.13 21.93
C LYS A 196 -10.87 -0.53 22.79
N THR A 197 -12.14 -0.24 22.49
CA THR A 197 -13.33 -0.80 23.14
C THR A 197 -13.80 -2.10 22.50
N GLY A 198 -13.20 -2.49 21.36
CA GLY A 198 -13.46 -3.75 20.69
C GLY A 198 -13.04 -4.96 21.52
N GLU A 199 -13.46 -6.14 21.08
CA GLU A 199 -13.04 -7.39 21.70
C GLU A 199 -11.61 -7.76 21.31
N ALA A 200 -10.85 -8.34 22.25
CA ALA A 200 -9.60 -8.99 21.89
C ALA A 200 -9.92 -10.25 21.06
N PRO A 201 -9.37 -10.41 19.84
CA PRO A 201 -9.77 -11.52 18.98
C PRO A 201 -9.30 -12.85 19.56
N SER A 202 -10.23 -13.79 19.76
CA SER A 202 -9.91 -15.14 20.22
C SER A 202 -9.10 -15.91 19.16
N LEU A 203 -8.40 -16.97 19.60
CA LEU A 203 -7.68 -17.87 18.70
C LEU A 203 -8.59 -18.44 17.59
N SER A 204 -9.82 -18.83 17.94
CA SER A 204 -10.78 -19.36 16.97
C SER A 204 -11.17 -18.33 15.90
N LYS A 205 -11.38 -17.06 16.30
CA LYS A 205 -11.67 -15.96 15.36
C LYS A 205 -10.49 -15.72 14.42
N LEU A 206 -9.26 -15.69 14.95
CA LEU A 206 -8.05 -15.51 14.15
C LEU A 206 -7.84 -16.64 13.16
N VAL A 207 -8.06 -17.89 13.57
CA VAL A 207 -7.95 -19.07 12.69
C VAL A 207 -9.02 -19.03 11.59
N SER A 208 -10.25 -18.60 11.90
CA SER A 208 -11.32 -18.49 10.90
C SER A 208 -11.01 -17.53 9.76
N LEU A 209 -10.08 -16.57 9.96
CA LEU A 209 -9.66 -15.67 8.89
C LEU A 209 -8.95 -16.40 7.74
N LYS A 210 -8.38 -17.59 7.96
CA LYS A 210 -7.71 -18.39 6.91
C LYS A 210 -8.67 -18.83 5.79
N GLU A 211 -9.96 -18.88 6.07
CA GLU A 211 -11.02 -19.25 5.12
C GLU A 211 -11.49 -18.06 4.28
N ARG A 212 -11.14 -16.83 4.69
CA ARG A 212 -11.52 -15.60 4.00
C ARG A 212 -10.65 -15.41 2.77
N LYS A 213 -11.25 -14.87 1.70
CA LYS A 213 -10.52 -14.50 0.48
C LYS A 213 -9.98 -13.09 0.56
N GLU A 214 -10.73 -12.18 1.18
CA GLU A 214 -10.39 -10.78 1.29
C GLU A 214 -10.72 -10.24 2.68
N LEU A 215 -9.82 -9.42 3.21
CA LEU A 215 -9.93 -8.73 4.49
C LEU A 215 -9.75 -7.24 4.28
N MET A 216 -10.57 -6.45 4.97
CA MET A 216 -10.41 -4.99 5.04
C MET A 216 -10.29 -4.58 6.50
N LEU A 217 -9.20 -3.88 6.83
CA LEU A 217 -8.93 -3.40 8.18
C LEU A 217 -9.16 -1.90 8.23
N LEU A 218 -10.04 -1.43 9.10
CA LEU A 218 -10.33 -0.02 9.28
C LEU A 218 -9.55 0.50 10.48
N PHE A 219 -8.95 1.67 10.33
CA PHE A 219 -8.23 2.38 11.37
C PHE A 219 -8.77 3.80 11.54
N GLY A 220 -8.88 4.24 12.78
CA GLY A 220 -9.25 5.61 13.14
C GLY A 220 -8.10 6.60 12.95
N SER A 221 -8.34 7.84 13.35
CA SER A 221 -7.40 8.95 13.26
C SER A 221 -6.64 9.15 14.58
N PRO A 222 -5.62 10.02 14.61
CA PRO A 222 -4.96 10.39 15.86
C PRO A 222 -5.91 11.02 16.89
N GLU A 223 -6.97 11.68 16.42
CA GLU A 223 -7.89 12.44 17.28
C GLU A 223 -9.22 11.72 17.55
N ARG A 224 -9.64 10.82 16.67
CA ARG A 224 -10.98 10.20 16.71
C ARG A 224 -10.95 8.72 16.43
N ASP A 225 -11.75 7.98 17.17
CA ASP A 225 -12.01 6.57 16.87
C ASP A 225 -13.00 6.41 15.70
N LEU A 226 -13.11 5.18 15.19
CA LEU A 226 -13.95 4.90 14.01
C LEU A 226 -15.44 5.16 14.27
N PHE A 227 -15.91 5.00 15.51
CA PHE A 227 -17.30 5.24 15.88
C PHE A 227 -17.60 6.74 15.96
N GLU A 228 -16.66 7.54 16.44
CA GLU A 228 -16.74 9.00 16.38
C GLU A 228 -16.80 9.49 14.93
N ILE A 229 -15.93 8.95 14.07
CA ILE A 229 -15.91 9.28 12.64
C ILE A 229 -17.22 8.89 11.96
N SER A 230 -17.72 7.67 12.17
CA SER A 230 -18.97 7.21 11.55
C SER A 230 -20.18 8.02 12.01
N ARG A 231 -20.25 8.37 13.31
CA ARG A 231 -21.31 9.23 13.85
C ARG A 231 -21.26 10.62 13.22
N GLY A 232 -20.07 11.20 13.07
CA GLY A 232 -19.89 12.49 12.39
C GLY A 232 -20.31 12.46 10.92
N GLU A 233 -20.14 11.33 10.25
CA GLU A 233 -20.61 11.08 8.88
C GLU A 233 -22.09 10.66 8.80
N GLY A 234 -22.78 10.51 9.94
CA GLY A 234 -24.21 10.21 10.00
C GLY A 234 -24.57 8.75 9.72
N PHE A 235 -23.69 7.79 10.04
CA PHE A 235 -24.00 6.37 9.91
C PHE A 235 -23.52 5.52 11.10
N ASN A 236 -24.16 4.36 11.26
CA ASN A 236 -23.81 3.38 12.27
C ASN A 236 -22.77 2.40 11.71
N LEU A 237 -21.54 2.46 12.23
CA LEU A 237 -20.44 1.61 11.77
C LEU A 237 -20.76 0.10 11.87
N LEU A 238 -21.54 -0.31 12.87
CA LEU A 238 -21.87 -1.72 13.10
C LEU A 238 -22.71 -2.35 11.98
N GLU A 239 -23.34 -1.54 11.13
CA GLU A 239 -24.08 -2.03 9.96
C GLU A 239 -23.16 -2.39 8.79
N TYR A 240 -21.88 -2.02 8.87
CA TYR A 240 -20.91 -2.14 7.78
C TYR A 240 -19.72 -3.06 8.10
N VAL A 241 -19.59 -3.53 9.35
CA VAL A 241 -18.41 -4.29 9.78
C VAL A 241 -18.80 -5.67 10.31
N ASP A 242 -17.99 -6.67 10.00
CA ASP A 242 -18.17 -8.03 10.51
C ASP A 242 -17.64 -8.19 11.94
N ALA A 243 -16.66 -7.37 12.32
CA ALA A 243 -16.05 -7.42 13.64
C ALA A 243 -15.46 -6.08 14.08
N VAL A 244 -15.40 -5.89 15.40
CA VAL A 244 -14.75 -4.75 16.04
C VAL A 244 -13.71 -5.29 17.01
N TRP A 245 -12.43 -5.14 16.68
CA TRP A 245 -11.33 -5.75 17.41
C TRP A 245 -10.43 -4.76 18.11
N ASN A 246 -10.09 -5.07 19.36
CA ASN A 246 -8.96 -4.49 20.04
C ASN A 246 -7.73 -5.38 19.83
N THR A 247 -6.80 -4.93 18.98
CA THR A 247 -5.56 -5.65 18.67
C THR A 247 -4.39 -5.28 19.59
N VAL A 248 -4.61 -4.36 20.53
CA VAL A 248 -3.61 -3.93 21.54
C VAL A 248 -4.25 -3.97 22.94
N PRO A 249 -4.77 -5.12 23.40
CA PRO A 249 -5.40 -5.22 24.71
C PRO A 249 -4.37 -4.91 25.81
N GLY A 250 -4.81 -4.17 26.84
CA GLY A 250 -3.94 -3.80 27.96
C GLY A 250 -2.88 -2.74 27.62
N GLN A 251 -3.10 -1.92 26.58
CA GLN A 251 -2.21 -0.80 26.27
C GLN A 251 -1.92 0.08 27.50
N HIS A 252 -0.65 0.44 27.69
CA HIS A 252 -0.19 1.31 28.78
C HIS A 252 -0.06 2.80 28.36
N VAL A 253 -0.55 3.12 27.16
CA VAL A 253 -0.65 4.48 26.63
C VAL A 253 -2.12 4.86 26.47
N VAL A 254 -2.42 6.16 26.52
CA VAL A 254 -3.81 6.65 26.35
C VAL A 254 -4.32 6.37 24.93
N SER A 255 -3.47 6.57 23.92
CA SER A 255 -3.77 6.29 22.53
C SER A 255 -2.59 5.57 21.87
N VAL A 256 -2.92 4.60 21.01
CA VAL A 256 -1.98 4.00 20.06
C VAL A 256 -2.18 4.77 18.76
N ARG A 257 -1.12 5.35 18.20
CA ARG A 257 -1.28 6.13 16.97
C ARG A 257 -1.67 5.21 15.81
N THR A 258 -2.38 5.75 14.82
CA THR A 258 -2.89 4.98 13.66
C THR A 258 -1.80 4.14 13.01
N GLU A 259 -0.63 4.73 12.84
CA GLU A 259 0.50 4.07 12.23
C GLU A 259 1.00 2.88 13.10
N GLU A 260 1.12 3.07 14.42
CA GLU A 260 1.50 2.01 15.36
C GLU A 260 0.47 0.87 15.35
N ALA A 261 -0.82 1.22 15.33
CA ALA A 261 -1.92 0.27 15.24
C ALA A 261 -1.85 -0.56 13.94
N VAL A 262 -1.47 0.04 12.80
CA VAL A 262 -1.29 -0.66 11.52
C VAL A 262 -0.22 -1.75 11.65
N ILE A 263 0.98 -1.44 12.14
CA ILE A 263 2.04 -2.46 12.26
C ILE A 263 1.69 -3.56 13.28
N ILE A 264 1.09 -3.21 14.42
CA ILE A 264 0.72 -4.20 15.45
C ILE A 264 -0.36 -5.14 14.91
N THR A 265 -1.42 -4.57 14.34
CA THR A 265 -2.55 -5.33 13.79
C THR A 265 -2.09 -6.24 12.66
N LEU A 266 -1.35 -5.71 11.68
CA LEU A 266 -0.84 -6.51 10.57
C LEU A 266 0.14 -7.60 11.05
N GLY A 267 0.94 -7.32 12.08
CA GLY A 267 1.83 -8.30 12.71
C GLY A 267 1.07 -9.46 13.35
N LEU A 268 0.04 -9.15 14.13
CA LEU A 268 -0.86 -10.15 14.73
C LEU A 268 -1.49 -11.02 13.63
N LEU A 269 -2.11 -10.39 12.63
CA LEU A 269 -2.79 -11.12 11.56
C LEU A 269 -1.81 -11.95 10.74
N ASN A 270 -0.65 -11.40 10.37
CA ASN A 270 0.35 -12.13 9.59
C ASN A 270 0.82 -13.41 10.28
N TYR A 271 1.00 -13.38 11.61
CA TYR A 271 1.36 -14.58 12.37
C TYR A 271 0.30 -15.69 12.22
N TRP A 272 -0.99 -15.32 12.28
CA TRP A 272 -2.10 -16.27 12.19
C TRP A 272 -2.50 -16.64 10.76
N LEU A 273 -2.30 -15.75 9.79
CA LEU A 273 -2.64 -15.97 8.38
C LEU A 273 -1.55 -16.72 7.62
N LYS A 274 -0.34 -16.86 8.18
CA LYS A 274 0.71 -17.69 7.61
C LYS A 274 0.19 -19.13 7.51
N LYS A 275 0.11 -19.63 6.28
CA LYS A 275 -0.09 -21.06 6.03
C LYS A 275 1.26 -21.76 6.21
N GLU A 276 1.27 -22.83 6.99
CA GLU A 276 2.36 -23.81 6.98
C GLU A 276 2.48 -24.45 5.59
#